data_AF-A0A519HI17-F1
#
_entry.id   AF-A0A519HI17-F1
#
_cell.length_a   1.000
_cell.length_b   1.000
_cell.length_c   1.000
_cell.angle_alpha   90.00
_cell.angle_beta   90.00
_cell.angle_gamma   90.00
#
_symmetry.space_group_name_H-M   'P 1'
#
loop_
_entity.id
_entity.type
_entity.pdbx_description
1 polymer ?
#
loop_
_entity_poly.entity_id
_entity_poly.type
_entity_poly.pdbx_seq_one_letter_code
_entity_poly.pdbx_strand_id
1 'polypeptide(L)'
;MSAASDPATPPEGPLHVAIIMDGNGRWAAARGLPRAVGHREGVQALKRTIEAAPKLGVGCLTVFGFSTENWSRSADEVSDLMGLVRSYVASDLKRLEKAGVRLRVLGRREGLPRDIAEIADRAETQTGHNSKFLLQVAFNYGGRADIVDAARAHVDAVLAGTATGPLDEATLGAGLATAGGPPVDMIVRTSGEQRLSNFLLWEAAYAELIYQDILWPDYGPEGLADAVAQFRDRDRRFGGRPAPALAAG
;
A
#
# COMPACT_ATOMS: atom_id res chain seq x y z
N MET A 1 -6.25 19.65 -19.95
CA MET A 1 -7.15 18.47 -19.87
C MET A 1 -6.26 17.24 -19.94
N SER A 2 -5.83 16.73 -18.78
CA SER A 2 -5.20 15.40 -18.74
C SER A 2 -6.34 14.41 -18.79
N ALA A 3 -6.45 13.65 -19.87
CA ALA A 3 -7.40 12.55 -19.93
C ALA A 3 -7.08 11.61 -18.77
N ALA A 4 -8.04 11.39 -17.87
CA ALA A 4 -8.01 10.20 -17.06
C ALA A 4 -7.92 9.03 -18.06
N SER A 5 -6.84 8.27 -17.98
CA SER A 5 -6.66 7.05 -18.78
C SER A 5 -7.93 6.23 -18.66
N ASP A 6 -8.54 5.87 -19.80
CA ASP A 6 -9.72 5.02 -19.85
C ASP A 6 -9.41 3.77 -19.02
N PRO A 7 -10.17 3.51 -17.95
CA PRO A 7 -9.85 2.43 -17.04
C PRO A 7 -9.72 1.11 -17.81
N ALA A 8 -10.48 0.91 -18.90
CA ALA A 8 -10.44 -0.27 -19.78
C ALA A 8 -9.09 -0.65 -20.42
N THR A 9 -8.06 0.19 -20.37
CA THR A 9 -6.76 -0.09 -21.00
C THR A 9 -5.81 -0.75 -19.99
N PRO A 10 -5.12 -1.86 -20.34
CA PRO A 10 -4.08 -2.42 -19.49
C PRO A 10 -3.04 -1.33 -19.13
N PRO A 11 -2.48 -1.34 -17.91
CA PRO A 11 -1.52 -0.31 -17.52
C PRO A 11 -0.32 -0.32 -18.48
N GLU A 12 -0.07 0.79 -19.17
CA GLU A 12 1.06 0.97 -20.10
C GLU A 12 2.41 1.20 -19.36
N GLY A 13 2.47 0.98 -18.04
CA GLY A 13 3.61 1.32 -17.21
C GLY A 13 3.86 0.32 -16.07
N PRO A 14 4.84 0.61 -15.20
CA PRO A 14 5.14 -0.23 -14.05
C PRO A 14 3.92 -0.36 -13.13
N LEU A 15 3.65 -1.59 -12.68
CA LEU A 15 2.50 -1.90 -11.85
C LEU A 15 2.61 -1.25 -10.46
N HIS A 16 1.47 -0.88 -9.90
CA HIS A 16 1.31 -0.58 -8.49
C HIS A 16 0.64 -1.76 -7.77
N VAL A 17 1.44 -2.44 -6.94
CA VAL A 17 0.96 -3.57 -6.12
C VAL A 17 0.80 -3.11 -4.67
N ALA A 18 -0.40 -3.27 -4.12
CA ALA A 18 -0.62 -3.08 -2.69
C ALA A 18 -0.68 -4.44 -1.97
N ILE A 19 -0.06 -4.59 -0.80
CA ILE A 19 0.04 -5.88 -0.10
C ILE A 19 -0.41 -5.76 1.36
N ILE A 20 -1.38 -6.59 1.73
CA ILE A 20 -1.77 -6.86 3.12
C ILE A 20 -0.91 -8.02 3.63
N MET A 21 0.09 -7.68 4.47
CA MET A 21 1.14 -8.58 4.98
C MET A 21 0.65 -9.47 6.14
N ASP A 22 -0.38 -10.27 5.90
CA ASP A 22 -1.03 -11.11 6.91
C ASP A 22 -0.32 -12.48 7.10
N GLY A 23 -0.46 -13.07 8.28
CA GLY A 23 0.06 -14.42 8.58
C GLY A 23 1.27 -14.48 9.52
N ASN A 24 1.87 -13.35 9.91
CA ASN A 24 3.05 -13.31 10.79
C ASN A 24 2.89 -14.13 12.08
N GLY A 25 1.79 -13.89 12.82
CA GLY A 25 1.53 -14.59 14.08
C GLY A 25 1.22 -16.08 13.89
N ARG A 26 0.51 -16.45 12.81
CA ARG A 26 0.23 -17.86 12.46
C ARG A 26 1.52 -18.61 12.12
N TRP A 27 2.41 -17.97 11.37
CA TRP A 27 3.69 -18.53 10.97
C TRP A 27 4.57 -18.87 12.18
N ALA A 28 4.62 -17.97 13.18
CA ALA A 28 5.36 -18.18 14.41
C ALA A 28 4.72 -19.28 15.28
N ALA A 29 3.39 -19.24 15.44
CA ALA A 29 2.65 -20.23 16.23
C ALA A 29 2.82 -21.66 15.68
N ALA A 30 2.77 -21.84 14.35
CA ALA A 30 2.99 -23.13 13.69
C ALA A 30 4.40 -23.72 13.95
N ARG A 31 5.34 -22.90 14.41
CA ARG A 31 6.72 -23.27 14.73
C ARG A 31 7.02 -23.24 16.24
N GLY A 32 6.01 -23.02 17.08
CA GLY A 32 6.19 -22.89 18.53
C GLY A 32 6.99 -21.65 18.95
N LEU A 33 7.03 -20.61 18.12
CA LEU A 33 7.80 -19.38 18.34
C LEU A 33 6.92 -18.22 18.82
N PRO A 34 7.47 -17.25 19.57
CA PRO A 34 6.77 -16.01 19.92
C PRO A 34 6.36 -15.21 18.67
N ARG A 35 5.22 -14.50 18.73
CA ARG A 35 4.69 -13.69 17.60
C ARG A 35 5.69 -12.65 17.09
N ALA A 36 6.47 -12.05 17.99
CA ALA A 36 7.52 -11.09 17.65
C ALA A 36 8.56 -11.65 16.66
N VAL A 37 8.85 -12.97 16.72
CA VAL A 37 9.73 -13.64 15.75
C VAL A 37 9.09 -13.66 14.36
N GLY A 38 7.79 -13.95 14.29
CA GLY A 38 7.05 -13.88 13.03
C GLY A 38 7.09 -12.49 12.40
N HIS A 39 6.91 -11.43 13.20
CA HIS A 39 7.02 -10.06 12.71
C HIS A 39 8.45 -9.71 12.22
N ARG A 40 9.48 -10.20 12.91
CA ARG A 40 10.87 -10.03 12.48
C ARG A 40 11.14 -10.69 11.13
N GLU A 41 10.66 -11.92 10.92
CA GLU A 41 10.75 -12.61 9.63
C GLU A 41 9.89 -11.92 8.56
N GLY A 42 8.76 -11.33 8.95
CA GLY A 42 7.97 -10.46 8.09
C GLY A 42 8.73 -9.23 7.58
N VAL A 43 9.64 -8.65 8.37
CA VAL A 43 10.52 -7.56 7.89
C VAL A 43 11.50 -8.08 6.83
N GLN A 44 12.03 -9.29 6.99
CA GLN A 44 12.88 -9.91 5.96
C GLN A 44 12.09 -10.19 4.68
N ALA A 45 10.80 -10.56 4.83
CA ALA A 45 9.88 -10.73 3.71
C ALA A 45 9.65 -9.46 2.91
N LEU A 46 9.48 -8.35 3.62
CA LEU A 46 9.38 -7.04 2.99
C LEU A 46 10.63 -6.71 2.19
N LYS A 47 11.83 -6.91 2.75
CA LYS A 47 13.11 -6.61 2.08
C LYS A 47 13.26 -7.36 0.76
N ARG A 48 13.11 -8.69 0.78
CA ARG A 48 13.25 -9.53 -0.43
C ARG A 48 12.15 -9.25 -1.47
N THR A 49 10.95 -8.86 -1.03
CA THR A 49 9.86 -8.46 -1.93
C THR A 49 10.17 -7.14 -2.63
N ILE A 50 10.64 -6.12 -1.90
CA ILE A 50 11.05 -4.83 -2.47
C ILE A 50 12.20 -5.02 -3.47
N GLU A 51 13.19 -5.85 -3.15
CA GLU A 51 14.34 -6.11 -4.04
C GLU A 51 13.95 -6.82 -5.34
N ALA A 52 12.92 -7.66 -5.32
CA ALA A 52 12.45 -8.37 -6.50
C ALA A 52 11.48 -7.56 -7.37
N ALA A 53 10.70 -6.67 -6.75
CA ALA A 53 9.60 -5.95 -7.39
C ALA A 53 9.96 -5.28 -8.74
N PRO A 54 11.08 -4.52 -8.87
CA PRO A 54 11.44 -3.90 -10.15
C PRO A 54 11.63 -4.90 -11.30
N LYS A 55 12.18 -6.09 -11.02
CA LYS A 55 12.42 -7.14 -12.02
C LYS A 55 11.12 -7.76 -12.54
N LEU A 56 10.04 -7.62 -11.79
CA LEU A 56 8.71 -8.13 -12.13
C LEU A 56 7.83 -7.06 -12.82
N GLY A 57 8.38 -5.87 -13.06
CA GLY A 57 7.65 -4.74 -13.64
C GLY A 57 6.80 -3.98 -12.64
N VAL A 58 7.06 -4.11 -11.33
CA VAL A 58 6.41 -3.33 -10.28
C VAL A 58 7.26 -2.08 -10.00
N GLY A 59 6.65 -0.90 -10.16
CA GLY A 59 7.31 0.38 -9.89
C GLY A 59 6.82 1.06 -8.62
N CYS A 60 5.67 0.65 -8.10
CA CYS A 60 5.14 1.12 -6.83
C CYS A 60 4.66 -0.05 -5.97
N LEU A 61 5.06 -0.03 -4.69
CA LEU A 61 4.60 -0.99 -3.70
C LEU A 61 3.99 -0.26 -2.51
N THR A 62 2.74 -0.58 -2.17
CA THR A 62 2.08 -0.08 -0.95
C THR A 62 1.89 -1.23 0.02
N VAL A 63 2.48 -1.18 1.21
CA VAL A 63 2.37 -2.26 2.19
C VAL A 63 1.58 -1.85 3.42
N PHE A 64 0.72 -2.73 3.91
CA PHE A 64 -0.05 -2.48 5.11
C PHE A 64 0.75 -2.87 6.37
N GLY A 65 1.53 -1.92 6.87
CA GLY A 65 2.44 -2.13 8.01
C GLY A 65 1.73 -2.13 9.36
N PHE A 66 0.82 -1.17 9.58
CA PHE A 66 0.08 -1.04 10.84
C PHE A 66 -1.25 -0.32 10.61
N SER A 67 -2.37 -0.97 10.92
CA SER A 67 -3.72 -0.39 10.82
C SER A 67 -4.11 0.39 12.07
N THR A 68 -5.05 1.32 11.95
CA THR A 68 -5.67 2.00 13.11
C THR A 68 -6.27 1.04 14.13
N GLU A 69 -6.76 -0.11 13.68
CA GLU A 69 -7.37 -1.13 14.53
C GLU A 69 -6.30 -1.94 15.30
N ASN A 70 -5.02 -1.85 14.94
CA ASN A 70 -3.96 -2.56 15.66
C ASN A 70 -3.61 -1.95 17.02
N TRP A 71 -4.09 -0.75 17.32
CA TRP A 71 -4.02 -0.17 18.66
C TRP A 71 -4.82 -0.95 19.71
N SER A 72 -5.78 -1.78 19.31
CA SER A 72 -6.53 -2.65 20.24
C SER A 72 -5.76 -3.92 20.65
N ARG A 73 -4.53 -4.12 20.16
CA ARG A 73 -3.66 -5.26 20.55
C ARG A 73 -3.03 -5.02 21.92
N SER A 74 -2.37 -6.03 22.47
CA SER A 74 -1.66 -5.87 23.75
C SER A 74 -0.55 -4.82 23.64
N ALA A 75 -0.30 -4.10 24.74
CA ALA A 75 0.73 -3.07 24.80
C ALA A 75 2.12 -3.61 24.40
N ASP A 76 2.43 -4.85 24.81
CA ASP A 76 3.68 -5.53 24.46
C ASP A 76 3.81 -5.76 22.95
N GLU A 77 2.74 -6.22 22.28
CA GLU A 77 2.77 -6.44 20.83
C GLU A 77 2.91 -5.11 20.06
N VAL A 78 2.24 -4.05 20.52
CA VAL A 78 2.40 -2.71 19.95
C VAL A 78 3.83 -2.22 20.14
N SER A 79 4.40 -2.37 21.34
CA SER A 79 5.78 -1.97 21.64
C SER A 79 6.80 -2.69 20.75
N ASP A 80 6.66 -4.00 20.59
CA ASP A 80 7.53 -4.81 19.72
C ASP A 80 7.47 -4.36 18.26
N LEU A 81 6.27 -4.05 17.75
CA LEU A 81 6.08 -3.52 16.40
C LEU A 81 6.76 -2.16 16.22
N MET A 82 6.62 -1.26 17.19
CA MET A 82 7.31 0.05 17.17
C MET A 82 8.84 -0.13 17.22
N GLY A 83 9.33 -1.09 18.01
CA GLY A 83 10.75 -1.48 18.06
C GLY A 83 11.27 -1.94 16.70
N LEU A 84 10.49 -2.75 15.99
CA LEU A 84 10.84 -3.21 14.64
C LEU A 84 10.91 -2.06 13.65
N VAL A 85 9.95 -1.13 13.64
CA VAL A 85 9.96 0.08 12.79
C VAL A 85 11.26 0.87 13.00
N ARG A 86 11.64 1.12 14.26
CA ARG A 86 12.88 1.83 14.60
C ARG A 86 14.11 1.14 14.01
N SER A 87 14.22 -0.17 14.24
CA SER A 87 15.37 -0.96 13.79
C SER A 87 15.46 -1.02 12.26
N TYR A 88 14.32 -1.15 11.57
CA TYR A 88 14.25 -1.24 10.12
C TYR A 88 14.67 0.08 9.47
N VAL A 89 14.06 1.21 9.87
CA VAL A 89 14.39 2.49 9.25
C VAL A 89 15.84 2.89 9.54
N ALA A 90 16.32 2.69 10.77
CA ALA A 90 17.71 3.03 11.11
C ALA A 90 18.75 2.22 10.29
N SER A 91 18.47 0.94 10.03
CA SER A 91 19.42 0.06 9.33
C SER A 91 19.29 0.09 7.81
N ASP A 92 18.09 0.35 7.27
CA ASP A 92 17.78 0.12 5.86
C ASP A 92 17.59 1.41 5.04
N LEU A 93 17.34 2.56 5.68
CA LEU A 93 17.01 3.80 4.98
C LEU A 93 18.11 4.25 4.01
N LYS A 94 19.39 4.20 4.43
CA LYS A 94 20.53 4.53 3.55
C LYS A 94 20.64 3.59 2.36
N ARG A 95 20.24 2.33 2.53
CA ARG A 95 20.25 1.33 1.45
C ARG A 95 19.14 1.63 0.45
N LEU A 96 17.93 1.92 0.93
CA LEU A 96 16.78 2.31 0.11
C LEU A 96 17.06 3.60 -0.67
N GLU A 97 17.63 4.61 0.00
CA GLU A 97 18.03 5.87 -0.64
C GLU A 97 19.00 5.63 -1.80
N LYS A 98 20.09 4.87 -1.58
CA LYS A 98 21.06 4.53 -2.63
C LYS A 98 20.46 3.68 -3.76
N ALA A 99 19.46 2.87 -3.46
CA ALA A 99 18.73 2.09 -4.46
C ALA A 99 17.78 2.96 -5.31
N GLY A 100 17.60 4.24 -4.98
CA GLY A 100 16.69 5.13 -5.68
C GLY A 100 15.23 4.94 -5.29
N VAL A 101 14.96 4.38 -4.10
CA VAL A 101 13.61 4.23 -3.55
C VAL A 101 13.17 5.56 -2.94
N ARG A 102 11.98 6.02 -3.30
CA ARG A 102 11.26 7.09 -2.62
C ARG A 102 10.28 6.47 -1.64
N LEU A 103 10.38 6.86 -0.37
CA LEU A 103 9.52 6.36 0.69
C LEU A 103 8.41 7.38 0.99
N ARG A 104 7.18 6.89 1.16
CA ARG A 104 6.03 7.63 1.70
C ARG A 104 5.39 6.83 2.83
N VAL A 105 4.97 7.47 3.90
CA VAL A 105 4.23 6.85 5.00
C VAL A 105 2.81 7.38 5.00
N LEU A 106 1.87 6.52 4.62
CA LEU A 106 0.45 6.83 4.57
C LEU A 106 -0.17 6.68 5.96
N GLY A 107 -1.13 7.52 6.31
CA GLY A 107 -1.83 7.47 7.59
C GLY A 107 -1.51 8.64 8.52
N ARG A 108 -2.16 8.67 9.68
CA ARG A 108 -2.10 9.82 10.60
C ARG A 108 -0.81 9.81 11.42
N ARG A 109 -0.15 10.97 11.49
CA ARG A 109 0.92 11.22 12.46
C ARG A 109 0.37 11.42 13.88
N GLU A 110 -0.84 11.96 13.99
CA GLU A 110 -1.54 12.07 15.26
C GLU A 110 -1.74 10.69 15.91
N GLY A 111 -1.44 10.60 17.20
CA GLY A 111 -1.50 9.35 17.98
C GLY A 111 -0.23 8.49 17.88
N LEU A 112 0.73 8.82 17.00
CA LEU A 112 2.03 8.15 17.00
C LEU A 112 2.92 8.64 18.15
N PRO A 113 3.77 7.77 18.73
CA PRO A 113 4.91 8.22 19.50
C PRO A 113 5.75 9.21 18.69
N ARG A 114 6.14 10.32 19.32
CA ARG A 114 6.84 11.44 18.64
C ARG A 114 8.04 10.99 17.81
N ASP A 115 8.84 10.10 18.37
CA ASP A 115 10.03 9.57 17.72
C ASP A 115 9.73 8.67 16.51
N ILE A 116 8.59 7.99 16.47
CA ILE A 116 8.12 7.25 15.29
C ILE A 116 7.66 8.23 14.19
N ALA A 117 6.97 9.31 14.55
CA ALA A 117 6.62 10.36 13.59
C ALA A 117 7.89 11.01 13.00
N GLU A 118 8.87 11.37 13.83
CA GLU A 118 10.16 11.91 13.38
C GLU A 118 10.94 10.93 12.47
N ILE A 119 10.86 9.62 12.74
CA ILE A 119 11.43 8.58 11.87
C ILE A 119 10.77 8.57 10.49
N ALA A 120 9.44 8.68 10.43
CA ALA A 120 8.69 8.70 9.19
C ALA A 120 9.05 9.96 8.36
N ASP A 121 9.04 11.13 8.99
CA ASP A 121 9.31 12.41 8.33
C ASP A 121 10.75 12.47 7.81
N ARG A 122 11.72 11.93 8.57
CA ARG A 122 13.11 11.80 8.13
C ARG A 122 13.22 10.87 6.92
N ALA A 123 12.53 9.74 6.92
CA ALA A 123 12.58 8.78 5.81
C ALA A 123 12.01 9.37 4.51
N GLU A 124 10.89 10.07 4.60
CA GLU A 124 10.28 10.79 3.47
C GLU A 124 11.18 11.91 2.95
N THR A 125 11.75 12.72 3.84
CA THR A 125 12.65 13.82 3.47
C THR A 125 13.91 13.31 2.78
N GLN A 126 14.58 12.32 3.39
CA GLN A 126 15.84 11.77 2.88
C GLN A 126 15.67 11.12 1.51
N THR A 127 14.52 10.49 1.25
CA THR A 127 14.27 9.76 0.00
C THR A 127 13.40 10.52 -1.00
N GLY A 128 12.92 11.72 -0.67
CA GLY A 128 11.93 12.45 -1.46
C GLY A 128 12.39 12.82 -2.88
N HIS A 129 13.71 12.91 -3.09
CA HIS A 129 14.33 13.20 -4.39
C HIS A 129 14.42 11.99 -5.32
N ASN A 130 14.18 10.78 -4.81
CA ASN A 130 14.25 9.55 -5.58
C ASN A 130 13.01 9.34 -6.46
N SER A 131 13.17 8.58 -7.54
CA SER A 131 12.08 8.31 -8.49
C SER A 131 12.12 6.91 -9.12
N LYS A 132 13.11 6.07 -8.80
CA LYS A 132 13.23 4.74 -9.44
C LYS A 132 12.16 3.76 -8.97
N PHE A 133 11.74 3.87 -7.73
CA PHE A 133 10.74 3.00 -7.12
C PHE A 133 10.01 3.73 -6.00
N LEU A 134 8.68 3.65 -5.96
CA LEU A 134 7.88 4.26 -4.91
C LEU A 134 7.46 3.20 -3.88
N LEU A 135 7.98 3.29 -2.66
CA LEU A 135 7.54 2.48 -1.54
C LEU A 135 6.62 3.30 -0.63
N GLN A 136 5.37 2.86 -0.51
CA GLN A 136 4.41 3.46 0.41
C GLN A 136 4.15 2.50 1.58
N VAL A 137 4.24 3.01 2.80
CA VAL A 137 4.00 2.24 4.02
C VAL A 137 2.77 2.79 4.70
N ALA A 138 1.68 2.05 4.68
CA ALA A 138 0.47 2.41 5.42
C ALA A 138 0.68 2.09 6.90
N PHE A 139 0.78 3.15 7.72
CA PHE A 139 1.12 3.09 9.12
C PHE A 139 0.23 4.02 9.93
N ASN A 140 -0.47 3.48 10.93
CA ASN A 140 -1.60 4.16 11.57
C ASN A 140 -2.61 4.65 10.52
N TYR A 141 -2.89 3.77 9.55
CA TYR A 141 -3.72 4.02 8.40
C TYR A 141 -5.02 3.22 8.47
N GLY A 142 -6.10 3.81 7.96
CA GLY A 142 -7.35 3.13 7.64
C GLY A 142 -8.10 3.92 6.57
N GLY A 143 -8.59 3.26 5.52
CA GLY A 143 -9.20 3.92 4.37
C GLY A 143 -10.44 4.76 4.72
N ARG A 144 -11.23 4.34 5.72
CA ARG A 144 -12.32 5.18 6.23
C ARG A 144 -11.83 6.49 6.83
N ALA A 145 -10.74 6.43 7.61
CA ALA A 145 -10.16 7.62 8.22
C ALA A 145 -9.56 8.55 7.15
N ASP A 146 -8.89 7.97 6.16
CA ASP A 146 -8.30 8.68 5.02
C ASP A 146 -9.35 9.47 4.21
N ILE A 147 -10.48 8.85 3.89
CA ILE A 147 -11.60 9.51 3.20
C ILE A 147 -12.16 10.68 4.04
N VAL A 148 -12.30 10.47 5.35
CA VAL A 148 -12.78 11.53 6.27
C VAL A 148 -11.78 12.68 6.33
N ASP A 149 -10.49 12.40 6.37
CA ASP A 149 -9.43 13.42 6.43
C ASP A 149 -9.38 14.23 5.13
N ALA A 150 -9.48 13.58 3.97
CA ALA A 150 -9.57 14.24 2.67
C ALA A 150 -10.80 15.17 2.57
N ALA A 151 -11.97 14.70 3.02
CA ALA A 151 -13.19 15.51 3.05
C ALA A 151 -13.07 16.71 3.99
N ARG A 152 -12.48 16.53 5.17
CA ARG A 152 -12.22 17.62 6.13
C ARG A 152 -11.27 18.66 5.56
N ALA A 153 -10.17 18.24 4.95
CA ALA A 153 -9.21 19.15 4.32
C ALA A 153 -9.88 20.01 3.23
N HIS A 154 -10.79 19.44 2.44
CA HIS A 154 -11.58 20.21 1.48
C HIS A 154 -12.50 21.24 2.17
N VAL A 155 -13.22 20.84 3.21
CA VAL A 155 -14.07 21.76 3.99
C VAL A 155 -13.26 22.92 4.56
N ASP A 156 -12.09 22.64 5.16
CA ASP A 156 -11.20 23.65 5.72
C ASP A 156 -10.69 24.62 4.63
N ALA A 157 -10.36 24.11 3.44
CA ALA A 157 -9.95 24.94 2.30
C ALA A 157 -11.07 25.83 1.78
N VAL A 158 -12.32 25.35 1.75
CA VAL A 158 -13.50 26.15 1.38
C VAL A 158 -13.75 27.24 2.41
N LEU A 159 -13.69 26.91 3.71
CA LEU A 159 -13.86 27.89 4.79
C LEU A 159 -12.74 28.94 4.82
N ALA A 160 -11.53 28.57 4.43
CA ALA A 160 -10.40 29.48 4.28
C ALA A 160 -10.45 30.31 2.98
N GLY A 161 -11.40 30.04 2.07
CA GLY A 161 -11.52 30.71 0.78
C GLY A 161 -10.45 30.32 -0.25
N THR A 162 -9.69 29.24 -0.01
CA THR A 162 -8.64 28.75 -0.93
C THR A 162 -9.14 27.69 -1.91
N ALA A 163 -10.34 27.13 -1.67
CA ALA A 163 -11.07 26.28 -2.60
C ALA A 163 -12.48 26.85 -2.87
N THR A 164 -12.92 26.83 -4.13
CA THR A 164 -14.20 27.42 -4.57
C THR A 164 -15.09 26.48 -5.39
N GLY A 165 -14.60 25.26 -5.69
CA GLY A 165 -15.31 24.27 -6.50
C GLY A 165 -16.09 23.24 -5.66
N PRO A 166 -16.96 22.43 -6.31
CA PRO A 166 -17.65 21.33 -5.64
C PRO A 166 -16.66 20.24 -5.19
N LEU A 167 -17.06 19.48 -4.18
CA LEU A 167 -16.41 18.22 -3.83
C LEU A 167 -16.89 17.12 -4.78
N ASP A 168 -15.96 16.54 -5.52
CA ASP A 168 -16.16 15.45 -6.49
C ASP A 168 -15.08 14.37 -6.30
N GLU A 169 -15.12 13.32 -7.13
CA GLU A 169 -14.17 12.19 -7.07
C GLU A 169 -12.71 12.64 -7.28
N ALA A 170 -12.48 13.62 -8.15
CA ALA A 170 -11.13 14.10 -8.47
C ALA A 170 -10.55 14.94 -7.32
N THR A 171 -11.34 15.87 -6.77
CA THR A 171 -10.94 16.73 -5.65
C THR A 171 -10.78 15.94 -4.36
N LEU A 172 -11.68 14.98 -4.08
CA LEU A 172 -11.53 14.09 -2.93
C LEU A 172 -10.30 13.19 -3.11
N GLY A 173 -10.11 12.60 -4.29
CA GLY A 173 -8.95 11.76 -4.62
C GLY A 173 -7.61 12.49 -4.48
N ALA A 174 -7.56 13.78 -4.82
CA ALA A 174 -6.37 14.62 -4.61
C ALA A 174 -6.06 14.91 -3.13
N GLY A 175 -7.04 14.73 -2.24
CA GLY A 175 -6.89 14.89 -0.79
C GLY A 175 -6.52 13.60 -0.04
N LEU A 176 -6.59 12.43 -0.67
CA LEU A 176 -6.26 11.15 -0.04
C LEU A 176 -4.76 11.01 0.21
N ALA A 177 -4.37 10.19 1.18
CA ALA A 177 -2.96 9.95 1.52
C ALA A 177 -2.13 9.43 0.34
N THR A 178 -2.76 8.70 -0.60
CA THR A 178 -2.13 8.13 -1.80
C THR A 178 -1.94 9.16 -2.94
N ALA A 179 -2.51 10.36 -2.83
CA ALA A 179 -2.49 11.38 -3.88
C ALA A 179 -1.09 11.60 -4.47
N GLY A 180 -1.02 11.79 -5.79
CA GLY A 180 0.23 11.92 -6.53
C GLY A 180 1.00 10.59 -6.76
N GLY A 181 0.51 9.47 -6.26
CA GLY A 181 0.97 8.13 -6.64
C GLY A 181 0.24 7.57 -7.87
N PRO A 182 0.74 6.49 -8.48
CA PRO A 182 0.00 5.78 -9.54
C PRO A 182 -1.26 5.09 -8.98
N PRO A 183 -2.29 4.85 -9.81
CA PRO A 183 -3.47 4.07 -9.40
C PRO A 183 -3.06 2.67 -8.93
N VAL A 184 -3.84 2.05 -8.04
CA VAL A 184 -3.57 0.70 -7.56
C VAL A 184 -4.07 -0.31 -8.60
N ASP A 185 -3.16 -1.11 -9.16
CA ASP A 185 -3.53 -2.14 -10.13
C ASP A 185 -4.09 -3.38 -9.46
N MET A 186 -3.45 -3.81 -8.36
CA MET A 186 -3.86 -4.99 -7.62
C MET A 186 -3.60 -4.86 -6.12
N ILE A 187 -4.44 -5.54 -5.35
CA ILE A 187 -4.28 -5.72 -3.91
C ILE A 187 -4.08 -7.21 -3.65
N VAL A 188 -2.90 -7.55 -3.15
CA VAL A 188 -2.53 -8.89 -2.72
C VAL A 188 -2.75 -9.01 -1.22
N ARG A 189 -3.34 -10.12 -0.79
CA ARG A 189 -3.39 -10.49 0.62
C ARG A 189 -2.91 -11.92 0.82
N THR A 190 -1.92 -12.04 1.70
CA THR A 190 -1.36 -13.32 2.13
C THR A 190 -2.26 -14.01 3.15
N SER A 191 -1.92 -15.25 3.50
CA SER A 191 -2.52 -16.10 4.54
C SER A 191 -3.95 -16.61 4.31
N GLY A 192 -4.46 -16.52 3.07
CA GLY A 192 -5.74 -17.10 2.64
C GLY A 192 -6.98 -16.30 3.04
N GLU A 193 -6.84 -15.22 3.82
CA GLU A 193 -7.97 -14.39 4.24
C GLU A 193 -8.49 -13.52 3.09
N GLN A 194 -9.80 -13.55 2.84
CA GLN A 194 -10.42 -12.87 1.70
C GLN A 194 -11.18 -11.59 2.12
N ARG A 195 -10.43 -10.54 2.49
CA ARG A 195 -10.99 -9.23 2.86
C ARG A 195 -9.93 -8.13 2.75
N LEU A 196 -10.36 -6.87 2.59
CA LEU A 196 -9.46 -5.70 2.56
C LEU A 196 -9.06 -5.20 3.96
N SER A 197 -9.91 -5.42 4.97
CA SER A 197 -9.64 -4.96 6.35
C SER A 197 -9.32 -3.46 6.43
N ASN A 198 -10.15 -2.61 5.81
CA ASN A 198 -10.01 -1.15 5.82
C ASN A 198 -8.74 -0.63 5.10
N PHE A 199 -8.11 -1.45 4.25
CA PHE A 199 -6.95 -1.04 3.45
C PHE A 199 -7.39 -0.46 2.09
N LEU A 200 -6.89 0.74 1.76
CA LEU A 200 -7.04 1.42 0.46
C LEU A 200 -8.46 1.36 -0.12
N LEU A 201 -9.47 1.73 0.67
CA LEU A 201 -10.87 1.50 0.30
C LEU A 201 -11.30 2.26 -0.97
N TRP A 202 -10.78 3.48 -1.15
CA TRP A 202 -11.06 4.28 -2.34
C TRP A 202 -10.31 3.73 -3.56
N GLU A 203 -9.01 3.45 -3.38
CA GLU A 203 -8.13 3.00 -4.45
C GLU A 203 -8.43 1.55 -4.87
N ALA A 204 -9.06 0.75 -4.01
CA ALA A 204 -9.47 -0.62 -4.30
C ALA A 204 -10.62 -0.72 -5.30
N ALA A 205 -11.30 0.38 -5.65
CA ALA A 205 -12.54 0.37 -6.43
C ALA A 205 -12.45 -0.43 -7.75
N TYR A 206 -11.27 -0.41 -8.39
CA TYR A 206 -11.00 -1.15 -9.64
C TYR A 206 -9.69 -1.96 -9.59
N ALA A 207 -9.13 -2.13 -8.40
CA ALA A 207 -7.95 -2.95 -8.21
C ALA A 207 -8.33 -4.44 -8.27
N GLU A 208 -7.49 -5.25 -8.91
CA GLU A 208 -7.66 -6.70 -8.87
C GLU A 208 -7.34 -7.23 -7.48
N LEU A 209 -8.24 -8.05 -6.93
CA LEU A 209 -8.03 -8.68 -5.63
C LEU A 209 -7.43 -10.07 -5.82
N ILE A 210 -6.26 -10.29 -5.23
CA ILE A 210 -5.51 -11.55 -5.29
C ILE A 210 -5.29 -12.04 -3.86
N TYR A 211 -5.79 -13.24 -3.58
CA TYR A 211 -5.67 -13.89 -2.28
C TYR A 211 -4.77 -15.12 -2.40
N GLN A 212 -3.75 -15.20 -1.55
CA GLN A 212 -2.78 -16.30 -1.56
C GLN A 212 -2.69 -16.92 -0.18
N ASP A 213 -2.61 -18.24 -0.12
CA ASP A 213 -2.55 -19.00 1.14
C ASP A 213 -1.18 -18.92 1.84
N ILE A 214 -0.14 -18.48 1.11
CA ILE A 214 1.22 -18.29 1.62
C ILE A 214 1.18 -17.33 2.81
N LEU A 215 1.81 -17.67 3.94
CA LEU A 215 1.95 -16.77 5.08
C LEU A 215 3.03 -15.71 4.79
N TRP A 216 2.84 -14.47 5.25
CA TRP A 216 3.75 -13.36 4.92
C TRP A 216 5.25 -13.65 5.17
N PRO A 217 5.68 -14.27 6.28
CA PRO A 217 7.09 -14.58 6.48
C PRO A 217 7.69 -15.59 5.51
N ASP A 218 6.89 -16.31 4.73
CA ASP A 218 7.34 -17.19 3.64
C ASP A 218 7.18 -16.53 2.25
N TYR A 219 6.56 -15.33 2.17
CA TYR A 219 6.29 -14.61 0.93
C TYR A 219 7.53 -13.97 0.31
N GLY A 220 7.61 -13.81 -1.01
CA GLY A 220 8.81 -13.22 -1.61
C GLY A 220 8.74 -13.08 -3.13
N PRO A 221 9.88 -13.19 -3.83
CA PRO A 221 9.93 -13.04 -5.29
C PRO A 221 8.95 -13.95 -6.03
N GLU A 222 8.83 -15.22 -5.62
CA GLU A 222 7.95 -16.20 -6.25
C GLU A 222 6.47 -15.87 -6.04
N GLY A 223 6.07 -15.54 -4.81
CA GLY A 223 4.69 -15.14 -4.51
C GLY A 223 4.28 -13.86 -5.25
N LEU A 224 5.18 -12.87 -5.34
CA LEU A 224 4.94 -11.65 -6.10
C LEU A 224 4.86 -11.92 -7.60
N ALA A 225 5.72 -12.80 -8.14
CA ALA A 225 5.68 -13.18 -9.55
C ALA A 225 4.37 -13.88 -9.90
N ASP A 226 3.89 -14.78 -9.04
CA ASP A 226 2.58 -15.43 -9.18
C ASP A 226 1.43 -14.41 -9.19
N ALA A 227 1.41 -13.46 -8.25
CA ALA A 227 0.40 -12.40 -8.24
C ALA A 227 0.41 -11.55 -9.53
N VAL A 228 1.60 -11.18 -10.02
CA VAL A 228 1.74 -10.45 -11.28
C VAL A 228 1.26 -11.28 -12.48
N ALA A 229 1.54 -12.58 -12.49
CA ALA A 229 1.06 -13.48 -13.55
C ALA A 229 -0.47 -13.58 -13.54
N GLN A 230 -1.09 -13.78 -12.37
CA GLN A 230 -2.54 -13.80 -12.22
C GLN A 230 -3.20 -12.49 -12.68
N PHE A 231 -2.59 -11.35 -12.37
CA PHE A 231 -3.09 -10.05 -12.83
C PHE A 231 -3.06 -9.95 -14.37
N ARG A 232 -1.97 -10.38 -15.00
CA ARG A 232 -1.79 -10.30 -16.46
C ARG A 232 -2.71 -11.24 -17.24
N ASP A 233 -3.19 -12.31 -16.61
CA ASP A 233 -4.11 -13.27 -17.24
C ASP A 233 -5.58 -12.81 -17.21
N ARG A 234 -5.91 -11.77 -16.41
CA ARG A 234 -7.29 -11.25 -16.31
C ARG A 234 -7.64 -10.29 -17.45
N ASP A 235 -8.82 -10.51 -18.03
CA ASP A 235 -9.45 -9.59 -18.98
C ASP A 235 -10.20 -8.47 -18.23
N ARG A 236 -9.60 -7.28 -18.16
CA ARG A 236 -10.14 -6.15 -17.37
C ARG A 236 -11.23 -5.41 -18.16
N ARG A 237 -12.49 -5.62 -17.76
CA ARG A 237 -13.67 -4.94 -18.34
C ARG A 237 -14.23 -3.97 -17.32
N PHE A 238 -13.83 -2.71 -17.40
CA PHE A 238 -14.23 -1.66 -16.44
C PHE A 238 -15.64 -1.15 -16.72
N GLY A 239 -16.62 -2.05 -16.75
CA GLY A 239 -18.01 -1.76 -17.09
C GLY A 239 -18.29 -1.56 -18.59
N GLY A 240 -17.25 -1.43 -19.43
CA GLY A 240 -17.38 -1.42 -20.89
C GLY A 240 -17.81 -2.78 -21.43
N ARG A 241 -18.95 -2.85 -22.14
CA ARG A 241 -19.33 -4.05 -22.90
C ARG A 241 -18.61 -4.01 -24.25
N PRO A 242 -18.07 -5.14 -24.75
CA PRO A 242 -17.64 -5.20 -26.15
C PRO A 242 -18.84 -4.86 -27.03
N ALA A 243 -18.64 -3.92 -27.96
CA ALA A 243 -19.66 -3.59 -28.95
C ALA A 243 -20.12 -4.89 -29.63
N PRO A 244 -21.43 -5.10 -29.83
CA PRO A 244 -21.89 -6.29 -30.53
C PRO A 244 -21.21 -6.32 -31.89
N ALA A 245 -20.54 -7.45 -32.17
CA ALA A 245 -19.96 -7.69 -33.48
C ALA A 245 -21.07 -7.46 -34.51
N LEU A 246 -20.90 -6.46 -35.37
CA LEU A 246 -21.75 -6.27 -36.53
C LEU A 246 -21.74 -7.57 -37.30
N ALA A 247 -22.85 -8.31 -37.23
CA ALA A 247 -23.08 -9.45 -38.08
C ALA A 247 -23.01 -8.94 -39.51
N ALA A 248 -21.95 -9.29 -40.22
CA ALA A 248 -21.85 -9.09 -41.66
C ALA A 248 -22.95 -9.94 -42.30
N GLY A 249 -23.99 -9.27 -42.79
CA GLY A 249 -24.95 -9.83 -43.74
C GLY A 249 -24.41 -9.78 -45.16
#